data_AF-A0A7S0N8F2-F1
#
_entry.id   AF-A0A7S0N8F2-F1
#
_cell.length_a   1.000
_cell.length_b   1.000
_cell.length_c   1.000
_cell.angle_alpha   90.00
_cell.angle_beta   90.00
_cell.angle_gamma   90.00
#
_symmetry.space_group_name_H-M   'P 1'
#
loop_
_entity.id
_entity.type
_entity.pdbx_description
1 polymer ?
#
loop_
_entity_poly.entity_id
_entity_poly.type
_entity_poly.pdbx_seq_one_letter_code
_entity_poly.pdbx_strand_id
1 'polypeptide(L)'
;MIPPLQSLVKYDNPVLVSTTKDKRGKDKKSKKGPLPPVEQKPGLSQTEDILNSILPPREWTEDGQLWVQYVSSTPATRLDVINLQERLDQQLQQRQARETGICPVREELYAQCFDELIRQVTINCAERGLLLLRVRDEMRMTIAAYQTLYESSVAFGMRKALQTEQGKADMEAKIQMLESEQKELERQLAEWKAKSEAIEKRESERHALNEKKHAEEVAYLNRAHKQLKQQLETFLAPGKK
;
A
#
# COMPACT_ATOMS: atom_id res chain seq x y z
N MET A 1 -3.82 -8.91 -37.78
CA MET A 1 -2.70 -8.03 -38.18
C MET A 1 -2.22 -7.29 -36.95
N ILE A 2 -1.15 -7.75 -36.31
CA ILE A 2 -0.39 -6.91 -35.39
C ILE A 2 0.61 -6.20 -36.31
N PRO A 3 0.48 -4.89 -36.58
CA PRO A 3 1.49 -4.19 -37.35
C PRO A 3 2.83 -4.37 -36.63
N PRO A 4 3.96 -4.56 -37.33
CA PRO A 4 5.25 -4.52 -36.66
C PRO A 4 5.31 -3.19 -35.90
N LEU A 5 5.46 -3.28 -34.56
CA LEU A 5 5.56 -2.14 -33.66
C LEU A 5 6.47 -1.08 -34.31
N GLN A 6 5.91 0.10 -34.58
CA GLN A 6 6.69 1.24 -35.08
C GLN A 6 7.85 1.45 -34.13
N SER A 7 9.04 1.10 -34.61
CA SER A 7 10.27 1.04 -33.84
C SER A 7 11.21 2.12 -34.34
N LEU A 8 11.94 2.73 -33.41
CA LEU A 8 13.03 3.65 -33.78
C LEU A 8 14.25 2.91 -34.34
N VAL A 9 14.44 1.65 -33.96
CA VAL A 9 15.50 0.78 -34.49
C VAL A 9 15.24 0.43 -35.95
N LYS A 10 16.29 0.53 -36.79
CA LYS A 10 16.24 0.21 -38.21
C LYS A 10 16.41 -1.31 -38.44
N TYR A 11 15.35 -1.92 -38.96
CA TYR A 11 15.31 -3.33 -39.33
C TYR A 11 15.32 -3.50 -40.85
N ASP A 12 15.83 -4.65 -41.31
CA ASP A 12 15.69 -5.07 -42.70
C ASP A 12 14.30 -5.67 -42.97
N ASN A 13 14.03 -6.02 -44.23
CA ASN A 13 12.78 -6.67 -44.60
C ASN A 13 12.68 -8.05 -43.93
N PRO A 14 11.49 -8.44 -43.44
CA PRO A 14 11.30 -9.73 -42.81
C PRO A 14 11.53 -10.88 -43.80
N VAL A 15 12.19 -11.92 -43.31
CA VAL A 15 12.55 -13.13 -44.05
C VAL A 15 11.68 -14.28 -43.56
N LEU A 16 11.10 -15.03 -44.49
CA LEU A 16 10.31 -16.23 -44.20
C LEU A 16 11.24 -17.43 -43.93
N VAL A 17 11.13 -18.03 -42.75
CA VAL A 17 12.00 -19.14 -42.32
C VAL A 17 11.31 -20.51 -42.44
N SER A 18 9.99 -20.57 -42.65
CA SER A 18 9.27 -21.85 -42.84
C SER A 18 8.41 -21.90 -44.11
N THR A 19 8.71 -22.85 -45.00
CA THR A 19 7.76 -23.40 -45.99
C THR A 19 7.59 -24.90 -45.74
N THR A 20 6.65 -25.28 -44.87
CA THR A 20 6.19 -26.67 -44.77
C THR A 20 4.77 -26.79 -45.30
N LYS A 21 4.62 -26.66 -46.63
CA LYS A 21 3.47 -27.22 -47.36
C LYS A 21 3.93 -27.95 -48.63
N ASP A 22 3.87 -29.28 -48.50
CA ASP A 22 3.49 -30.27 -49.51
C ASP A 22 4.43 -30.64 -50.68
N LYS A 23 5.24 -31.69 -50.45
CA LYS A 23 5.38 -32.79 -51.42
C LYS A 23 4.99 -34.12 -50.77
N ARG A 24 3.91 -34.71 -51.31
CA ARG A 24 3.37 -36.04 -51.02
C ARG A 24 4.46 -37.13 -51.06
N GLY A 25 4.43 -38.06 -50.10
CA GLY A 25 4.92 -39.43 -50.33
C GLY A 25 5.45 -40.22 -49.12
N LYS A 26 4.60 -41.11 -48.59
CA LYS A 26 4.89 -42.41 -47.93
C LYS A 26 5.67 -42.49 -46.60
N ASP A 27 4.97 -43.09 -45.63
CA ASP A 27 5.42 -44.02 -44.56
C ASP A 27 6.93 -44.21 -44.31
N LYS A 28 7.39 -43.85 -43.09
CA LYS A 28 7.98 -44.79 -42.10
C LYS A 28 8.51 -44.12 -40.83
N LYS A 29 8.08 -44.69 -39.69
CA LYS A 29 8.76 -44.91 -38.41
C LYS A 29 9.64 -43.80 -37.79
N SER A 30 9.17 -43.37 -36.62
CA SER A 30 9.85 -42.78 -35.47
C SER A 30 11.33 -43.17 -35.28
N LYS A 31 12.22 -42.16 -35.28
CA LYS A 31 13.46 -42.14 -34.48
C LYS A 31 13.74 -40.68 -34.06
N LYS A 32 13.89 -40.46 -32.75
CA LYS A 32 14.38 -39.22 -32.15
C LYS A 32 15.83 -39.00 -32.60
N GLY A 33 16.06 -37.89 -33.31
CA GLY A 33 17.37 -37.33 -33.68
C GLY A 33 17.31 -35.81 -33.54
N PRO A 34 18.46 -35.12 -33.42
CA PRO A 34 18.52 -33.73 -33.00
C PRO A 34 17.86 -32.80 -34.03
N LEU A 35 17.32 -31.68 -33.53
CA LEU A 35 16.79 -30.57 -34.33
C LEU A 35 17.78 -30.18 -35.44
N PRO A 36 17.31 -29.87 -36.66
CA PRO A 36 18.17 -29.50 -37.77
C PRO A 36 18.89 -28.18 -37.46
N PRO A 37 20.15 -28.00 -37.88
CA PRO A 37 20.85 -26.73 -37.76
C PRO A 37 20.10 -25.66 -38.54
N VAL A 38 19.86 -24.51 -37.90
CA VAL A 38 19.46 -23.27 -38.59
C VAL A 38 20.42 -23.08 -39.76
N GLU A 39 19.89 -23.00 -40.98
CA GLU A 39 20.66 -22.68 -42.18
C GLU A 39 21.31 -21.31 -41.97
N GLN A 40 22.56 -21.32 -41.50
CA GLN A 40 23.42 -20.14 -41.52
C GLN A 40 23.62 -19.79 -42.99
N LYS A 41 23.03 -18.67 -43.42
CA LYS A 41 23.39 -18.04 -44.70
C LYS A 41 24.92 -17.98 -44.77
N PRO A 42 25.55 -18.51 -45.83
CA PRO A 42 27.00 -18.42 -45.97
C PRO A 42 27.36 -16.96 -46.21
N GLY A 43 27.98 -16.32 -45.22
CA GLY A 43 28.54 -14.98 -45.34
C GLY A 43 27.88 -13.88 -44.49
N LEU A 44 27.37 -14.16 -43.30
CA LEU A 44 27.13 -13.09 -42.32
C LEU A 44 28.48 -12.41 -42.02
N SER A 45 28.54 -11.10 -42.24
CA SER A 45 29.72 -10.32 -41.86
C SER A 45 29.94 -10.45 -40.34
N GLN A 46 31.17 -10.43 -39.86
CA GLN A 46 31.48 -10.42 -38.41
C GLN A 46 30.66 -9.35 -37.66
N THR A 47 30.37 -8.23 -38.33
CA THR A 47 29.49 -7.16 -37.82
C THR A 47 28.05 -7.61 -37.61
N GLU A 48 27.49 -8.41 -38.52
CA GLU A 48 26.10 -8.89 -38.45
C GLU A 48 25.89 -9.88 -37.32
N ASP A 49 26.86 -10.77 -37.09
CA ASP A 49 26.84 -11.69 -35.95
C ASP A 49 26.87 -10.93 -34.61
N ILE A 50 27.71 -9.90 -34.53
CA ILE A 50 27.78 -9.03 -33.34
C ILE A 50 26.46 -8.26 -33.17
N LEU A 51 25.92 -7.68 -34.24
CA LEU A 51 24.63 -6.97 -34.18
C LEU A 51 23.50 -7.87 -33.69
N ASN A 52 23.42 -9.11 -34.17
CA ASN A 52 22.42 -10.08 -33.73
C ASN A 52 22.61 -10.52 -32.27
N SER A 53 23.86 -10.51 -31.77
CA SER A 53 24.13 -10.75 -30.34
C SER A 53 23.71 -9.58 -29.45
N ILE A 54 23.82 -8.34 -29.93
CA ILE A 54 23.50 -7.13 -29.17
C ILE A 54 21.99 -6.85 -29.19
N LEU A 55 21.38 -6.99 -30.37
CA LEU A 55 19.97 -6.75 -30.67
C LEU A 55 19.40 -7.99 -31.39
N PRO A 56 18.82 -8.93 -30.64
CA PRO A 56 18.28 -10.14 -31.22
C PRO A 56 17.22 -9.84 -32.29
N PRO A 57 17.15 -10.67 -33.35
CA PRO A 57 16.14 -10.50 -34.39
C PRO A 57 14.73 -10.67 -33.82
N ARG A 58 13.76 -9.97 -34.44
CA ARG A 58 12.35 -10.12 -34.09
C ARG A 58 11.78 -11.34 -34.79
N GLU A 59 11.05 -12.17 -34.06
CA GLU A 59 10.42 -13.37 -34.59
C GLU A 59 8.92 -13.32 -34.34
N TRP A 60 8.11 -13.61 -35.36
CA TRP A 60 6.67 -13.75 -35.22
C TRP A 60 6.12 -14.81 -36.18
N THR A 61 4.96 -15.37 -35.83
CA THR A 61 4.25 -16.32 -36.69
C THR A 61 3.01 -15.66 -37.26
N GLU A 62 2.86 -15.69 -38.58
CA GLU A 62 1.67 -15.21 -39.30
C GLU A 62 1.20 -16.33 -40.23
N ASP A 63 -0.08 -16.71 -40.12
CA ASP A 63 -0.71 -17.79 -40.91
C ASP A 63 0.04 -19.14 -40.90
N GLY A 64 0.64 -19.48 -39.76
CA GLY A 64 1.42 -20.72 -39.59
C GLY A 64 2.80 -20.67 -40.23
N GLN A 65 3.25 -19.50 -40.68
CA GLN A 65 4.58 -19.27 -41.22
C GLN A 65 5.41 -18.42 -40.25
N LEU A 66 6.66 -18.84 -40.01
CA LEU A 66 7.61 -18.12 -39.16
C LEU A 66 8.33 -17.03 -39.97
N TRP A 67 8.22 -15.80 -39.51
CA TRP A 67 8.91 -14.63 -40.02
C TRP A 67 9.98 -14.17 -39.04
N VAL A 68 11.15 -13.86 -39.57
CA VAL A 68 12.29 -13.35 -38.80
C VAL A 68 12.74 -12.04 -39.41
N GLN A 69 12.91 -11.02 -38.58
CA GLN A 69 13.36 -9.70 -39.00
C GLN A 69 14.66 -9.33 -38.29
N TYR A 70 15.72 -9.19 -39.10
CA TYR A 70 17.06 -8.85 -38.63
C TYR A 70 17.25 -7.34 -38.55
N VAL A 71 18.16 -6.94 -37.67
CA VAL A 71 18.58 -5.55 -37.54
C VAL A 71 19.45 -5.18 -38.74
N SER A 72 19.23 -3.99 -39.30
CA SER A 72 19.95 -3.58 -40.51
C SER A 72 21.44 -3.38 -40.24
N SER A 73 22.30 -3.98 -41.07
CA SER A 73 23.76 -3.76 -41.06
C SER A 73 24.20 -2.51 -41.84
N THR A 74 23.25 -1.77 -42.41
CA THR A 74 23.54 -0.55 -43.19
C THR A 74 24.09 0.58 -42.31
N PRO A 75 25.27 1.15 -42.65
CA PRO A 75 25.82 2.32 -41.96
C PRO A 75 24.87 3.51 -42.00
N ALA A 76 24.82 4.29 -40.92
CA ALA A 76 23.99 5.48 -40.84
C ALA A 76 24.69 6.73 -41.40
N THR A 77 23.93 7.56 -42.09
CA THR A 77 24.34 8.89 -42.56
C THR A 77 23.93 9.97 -41.57
N ARG A 78 24.46 11.20 -41.72
CA ARG A 78 24.02 12.35 -40.92
C ARG A 78 22.51 12.61 -41.03
N LEU A 79 21.94 12.38 -42.21
CA LEU A 79 20.50 12.55 -42.44
C LEU A 79 19.68 11.51 -41.69
N ASP A 80 20.16 10.26 -41.60
CA ASP A 80 19.49 9.21 -40.83
C ASP A 80 19.41 9.54 -39.33
N VAL A 81 20.46 10.15 -38.78
CA VAL A 81 20.47 10.60 -37.37
C VAL A 81 19.47 11.73 -37.12
N ILE A 82 19.37 12.70 -38.05
CA ILE A 82 18.37 13.78 -37.97
C ILE A 82 16.95 13.19 -38.02
N ASN A 83 16.70 12.27 -38.96
CA ASN A 83 15.41 11.59 -39.08
C ASN A 83 15.06 10.78 -37.82
N LEU A 84 16.04 10.14 -37.18
CA LEU A 84 15.85 9.41 -35.93
C LEU A 84 15.41 10.36 -34.80
N GLN A 85 16.07 11.52 -34.68
CA GLN A 85 15.71 12.53 -33.69
C GLN A 85 14.28 13.04 -33.93
N GLU A 86 13.95 13.45 -35.16
CA GLU A 86 12.61 13.95 -35.49
C GLU A 86 11.52 12.90 -35.23
N ARG A 87 11.79 11.62 -35.52
CA ARG A 87 10.86 10.52 -35.21
C ARG A 87 10.68 10.32 -33.72
N LEU A 88 11.76 10.38 -32.93
CA LEU A 88 11.69 10.29 -31.48
C LEU A 88 10.83 11.43 -30.92
N ASP A 89 11.08 12.67 -31.34
CA ASP A 89 10.35 13.86 -30.91
C ASP A 89 8.86 13.77 -31.28
N GLN A 90 8.56 13.35 -32.51
CA GLN A 90 7.18 13.11 -32.96
C GLN A 90 6.48 12.03 -32.13
N GLN A 91 7.15 10.90 -31.84
CA GLN A 91 6.56 9.83 -31.04
C GLN A 91 6.35 10.23 -29.59
N LEU A 92 7.28 10.98 -28.99
CA LEU A 92 7.12 11.54 -27.65
C LEU A 92 5.92 12.47 -27.58
N GLN A 93 5.74 13.35 -28.57
CA GLN A 93 4.60 14.27 -28.64
C GLN A 93 3.28 13.54 -28.89
N GLN A 94 3.23 12.64 -29.88
CA GLN A 94 2.03 11.88 -30.24
C GLN A 94 1.54 10.99 -29.10
N ARG A 95 2.46 10.37 -28.36
CA ARG A 95 2.13 9.53 -27.19
C ARG A 95 2.05 10.33 -25.89
N GLN A 96 2.14 11.66 -25.94
CA GLN A 96 2.04 12.57 -24.79
C GLN A 96 2.95 12.16 -23.62
N ALA A 97 4.21 11.84 -23.93
CA ALA A 97 5.19 11.50 -22.91
C ALA A 97 5.42 12.67 -21.95
N ARG A 98 5.54 12.39 -20.64
CA ARG A 98 5.78 13.42 -19.63
C ARG A 98 7.22 13.91 -19.70
N GLU A 99 7.40 15.23 -19.64
CA GLU A 99 8.73 15.88 -19.61
C GLU A 99 9.44 15.71 -18.26
N THR A 100 8.70 15.59 -17.16
CA THR A 100 9.24 15.46 -15.81
C THR A 100 8.69 14.22 -15.10
N GLY A 101 9.48 13.68 -14.18
CA GLY A 101 9.14 12.45 -13.44
C GLY A 101 9.25 11.17 -14.28
N ILE A 102 8.80 10.06 -13.67
CA ILE A 102 8.85 8.73 -14.29
C ILE A 102 7.75 8.62 -15.36
N CYS A 103 8.12 8.20 -16.57
CA CYS A 103 7.21 8.03 -17.70
C CYS A 103 7.56 6.79 -18.51
N PRO A 104 6.73 5.74 -18.50
CA PRO A 104 7.01 4.48 -19.20
C PRO A 104 7.14 4.65 -20.73
N VAL A 105 6.32 5.52 -21.33
CA VAL A 105 6.38 5.84 -22.76
C VAL A 105 7.73 6.45 -23.12
N ARG A 106 8.20 7.39 -22.30
CA ARG A 106 9.51 8.02 -22.50
C ARG A 106 10.62 7.01 -22.32
N GLU A 107 10.59 6.22 -21.26
CA GLU A 107 11.56 5.16 -21.00
C GLU A 107 11.67 4.18 -22.18
N GLU A 108 10.53 3.71 -22.70
CA GLU A 108 10.47 2.83 -23.87
C GLU A 108 11.09 3.47 -25.12
N LEU A 109 10.71 4.71 -25.45
CA LEU A 109 11.21 5.41 -26.64
C LEU A 109 12.71 5.73 -26.55
N TYR A 110 13.20 6.14 -25.38
CA TYR A 110 14.64 6.34 -25.17
C TYR A 110 15.41 5.03 -25.20
N ALA A 111 14.85 3.92 -24.69
CA ALA A 111 15.46 2.61 -24.79
C ALA A 111 15.60 2.18 -26.26
N GLN A 112 14.55 2.34 -27.07
CA GLN A 112 14.60 2.05 -28.51
C GLN A 112 15.59 2.95 -29.25
N CYS A 113 15.63 4.25 -28.93
CA CYS A 113 16.60 5.18 -29.51
C CYS A 113 18.03 4.79 -29.16
N PHE A 114 18.29 4.40 -27.91
CA PHE A 114 19.61 3.96 -27.47
C PHE A 114 20.03 2.65 -28.13
N ASP A 115 19.10 1.72 -28.34
CA ASP A 115 19.35 0.50 -29.11
C ASP A 115 19.72 0.84 -30.58
N GLU A 116 19.06 1.81 -31.21
CA GLU A 116 19.43 2.29 -32.55
C GLU A 116 20.82 2.97 -32.57
N LEU A 117 21.16 3.75 -31.54
CA LEU A 117 22.51 4.31 -31.41
C LEU A 117 23.57 3.23 -31.24
N ILE A 118 23.29 2.19 -30.45
CA ILE A 118 24.20 1.04 -30.30
C ILE A 118 24.36 0.33 -31.65
N ARG A 119 23.28 0.12 -32.41
CA ARG A 119 23.35 -0.44 -33.77
C ARG A 119 24.30 0.39 -34.66
N GLN A 120 24.08 1.70 -34.74
CA GLN A 120 24.88 2.60 -35.57
C GLN A 120 26.36 2.63 -35.16
N VAL A 121 26.63 2.70 -33.85
CA VAL A 121 28.00 2.70 -33.33
C VAL A 121 28.69 1.37 -33.56
N THR A 122 27.98 0.24 -33.40
CA THR A 122 28.52 -1.11 -33.65
C THR A 122 28.96 -1.28 -35.11
N ILE A 123 28.18 -0.76 -36.06
CA ILE A 123 28.52 -0.80 -37.49
C ILE A 123 29.80 -0.01 -37.77
N ASN A 124 30.00 1.12 -37.09
CA ASN A 124 31.21 1.91 -37.24
C ASN A 124 32.42 1.27 -36.54
N CYS A 125 32.24 0.72 -35.33
CA CYS A 125 33.26 0.08 -34.52
C CYS A 125 32.58 -0.82 -33.49
N ALA A 126 32.74 -2.14 -33.66
CA ALA A 126 32.05 -3.15 -32.88
C ALA A 126 32.38 -3.07 -31.38
N GLU A 127 33.64 -2.79 -31.04
CA GLU A 127 34.13 -2.70 -29.66
C GLU A 127 33.43 -1.57 -28.89
N ARG A 128 33.20 -0.42 -29.55
CA ARG A 128 32.43 0.68 -28.96
C ARG A 128 30.97 0.32 -28.75
N GLY A 129 30.37 -0.40 -29.70
CA GLY A 129 29.03 -0.93 -29.58
C GLY A 129 28.87 -1.86 -28.38
N LEU A 130 29.80 -2.80 -28.21
CA LEU A 130 29.84 -3.74 -27.08
C LEU A 130 30.05 -3.03 -25.73
N LEU A 131 30.84 -1.95 -25.69
CA LEU A 131 30.96 -1.14 -24.48
C LEU A 131 29.64 -0.44 -24.12
N LEU A 132 28.96 0.16 -25.10
CA LEU A 132 27.66 0.80 -24.87
C LEU A 132 26.60 -0.21 -24.43
N LEU A 133 26.60 -1.43 -24.98
CA LEU A 133 25.76 -2.53 -24.54
C LEU A 133 25.96 -2.82 -23.05
N ARG A 134 27.21 -2.95 -22.59
CA ARG A 134 27.51 -3.21 -21.17
C ARG A 134 27.01 -2.08 -20.27
N VAL A 135 27.23 -0.83 -20.66
CA VAL A 135 26.73 0.34 -19.92
C VAL A 135 25.20 0.33 -19.85
N ARG A 136 24.51 0.02 -20.95
CA ARG A 136 23.06 -0.11 -20.99
C ARG A 136 22.56 -1.14 -19.98
N ASP A 137 23.16 -2.32 -19.99
CA ASP A 137 22.70 -3.44 -19.17
C ASP A 137 23.00 -3.20 -17.68
N GLU A 138 24.14 -2.58 -17.36
CA GLU A 138 24.47 -2.11 -16.00
C GLU A 138 23.45 -1.08 -15.48
N MET A 139 23.08 -0.10 -16.31
CA MET A 139 22.06 0.89 -15.95
C MET A 139 20.69 0.25 -15.75
N ARG A 140 20.29 -0.70 -16.60
CA ARG A 140 19.03 -1.45 -16.45
C ARG A 140 19.02 -2.24 -15.14
N MET A 141 20.11 -2.93 -14.80
CA MET A 141 20.25 -3.64 -13.53
C MET A 141 20.16 -2.69 -12.33
N THR A 142 20.81 -1.54 -12.41
CA THR A 142 20.77 -0.51 -11.35
C THR A 142 19.36 0.03 -11.14
N ILE A 143 18.63 0.33 -12.22
CA ILE A 143 17.23 0.80 -12.15
C ILE A 143 16.34 -0.29 -11.54
N ALA A 144 16.48 -1.54 -11.95
CA ALA A 144 15.71 -2.66 -11.39
C ALA A 144 15.97 -2.86 -9.89
N ALA A 145 17.22 -2.69 -9.44
CA ALA A 145 17.57 -2.73 -8.03
C ALA A 145 16.90 -1.58 -7.24
N TYR A 146 16.90 -0.37 -7.78
CA TYR A 146 16.19 0.76 -7.18
C TYR A 146 14.67 0.56 -7.14
N GLN A 147 14.07 0.00 -8.19
CA GLN A 147 12.64 -0.36 -8.20
C GLN A 147 12.31 -1.35 -7.07
N THR A 148 13.09 -2.42 -6.95
CA THR A 148 12.92 -3.44 -5.90
C THR A 148 13.05 -2.83 -4.49
N LEU A 149 14.02 -1.94 -4.30
CA LEU A 149 14.22 -1.25 -3.02
C LEU A 149 13.05 -0.31 -2.70
N TYR A 150 12.54 0.42 -3.70
CA TYR A 150 11.40 1.31 -3.55
C TYR A 150 10.13 0.53 -3.19
N GLU A 151 9.83 -0.55 -3.91
CA GLU A 151 8.71 -1.45 -3.62
C GLU A 151 8.79 -2.02 -2.20
N SER A 152 9.99 -2.44 -1.77
CA SER A 152 10.24 -2.92 -0.41
C SER A 152 10.00 -1.82 0.64
N SER A 153 10.39 -0.59 0.34
CA SER A 153 10.23 0.57 1.23
C SER A 153 8.76 0.95 1.38
N VAL A 154 8.00 0.96 0.28
CA VAL A 154 6.55 1.19 0.29
C VAL A 154 5.83 0.11 1.09
N ALA A 155 6.17 -1.16 0.87
CA ALA A 155 5.59 -2.29 1.60
C ALA A 155 5.89 -2.21 3.10
N PHE A 156 7.10 -1.81 3.49
CA PHE A 156 7.45 -1.58 4.90
C PHE A 156 6.59 -0.47 5.53
N GLY A 157 6.44 0.67 4.84
CA GLY A 157 5.63 1.79 5.30
C GLY A 157 4.16 1.40 5.52
N MET A 158 3.57 0.69 4.55
CA MET A 158 2.19 0.17 4.66
C MET A 158 2.03 -0.79 5.85
N ARG A 159 2.99 -1.71 6.04
CA ARG A 159 2.94 -2.67 7.15
C ARG A 159 3.02 -1.97 8.51
N LYS A 160 3.84 -0.92 8.62
CA LYS A 160 3.93 -0.12 9.85
C LYS A 160 2.67 0.69 10.11
N ALA A 161 2.08 1.29 9.09
CA ALA A 161 0.79 1.98 9.22
C ALA A 161 -0.34 1.03 9.66
N LEU A 162 -0.37 -0.18 9.11
CA LEU A 162 -1.35 -1.20 9.53
C LEU A 162 -1.10 -1.66 10.97
N GLN A 163 0.18 -1.85 11.36
CA GLN A 163 0.55 -2.24 12.71
C GLN A 163 0.10 -1.20 13.75
N THR A 164 0.15 0.10 13.43
CA THR A 164 -0.29 1.17 14.34
C THR A 164 -1.81 1.26 14.48
N GLU A 165 -2.57 0.89 13.44
CA GLU A 165 -4.04 0.87 13.50
C GLU A 165 -4.56 -0.41 14.17
N GLN A 166 -3.74 -1.46 14.31
CA GLN A 166 -4.14 -2.71 14.93
C GLN A 166 -4.52 -2.51 16.41
N GLY A 167 -5.72 -2.96 16.79
CA GLY A 167 -6.22 -2.88 18.16
C GLY A 167 -6.75 -1.50 18.56
N LYS A 168 -6.69 -0.50 17.68
CA LYS A 168 -7.29 0.82 17.92
C LYS A 168 -8.80 0.73 18.09
N ALA A 169 -9.48 -0.02 17.23
CA ALA A 169 -10.94 -0.22 17.31
C ALA A 169 -11.35 -0.90 18.63
N ASP A 170 -10.59 -1.89 19.09
CA ASP A 170 -10.86 -2.58 20.36
C ASP A 170 -10.66 -1.64 21.56
N MET A 171 -9.62 -0.79 21.52
CA MET A 171 -9.38 0.24 22.53
C MET A 171 -10.47 1.31 22.52
N GLU A 172 -10.90 1.79 21.36
CA GLU A 172 -12.01 2.74 21.22
C GLU A 172 -13.32 2.17 21.77
N ALA A 173 -13.62 0.90 21.49
CA ALA A 173 -14.78 0.22 22.07
C ALA A 173 -14.67 0.12 23.60
N LYS A 174 -13.49 -0.21 24.13
CA LYS A 174 -13.25 -0.28 25.57
C LYS A 174 -13.39 1.09 26.25
N ILE A 175 -12.92 2.16 25.61
CA ILE A 175 -13.09 3.53 26.11
C ILE A 175 -14.59 3.86 26.23
N GLN A 176 -15.37 3.61 25.17
CA GLN A 176 -16.82 3.88 25.19
C GLN A 176 -17.56 3.09 26.28
N MET A 177 -17.20 1.82 26.48
CA MET A 177 -17.75 1.01 27.56
C MET A 177 -17.43 1.61 28.93
N LEU A 178 -16.15 1.92 29.19
CA LEU A 178 -15.72 2.48 30.48
C LEU A 178 -16.34 3.86 30.75
N GLU A 179 -16.48 4.71 29.74
CA GLU A 179 -17.17 6.00 29.86
C GLU A 179 -18.64 5.82 30.24
N SER A 180 -19.32 4.82 29.65
CA SER A 180 -20.72 4.51 30.01
C SER A 180 -20.86 3.98 31.43
N GLU A 181 -19.94 3.12 31.87
CA GLU A 181 -19.90 2.58 33.23
C GLU A 181 -19.60 3.67 34.26
N GLN A 182 -18.64 4.55 33.96
CA GLN A 182 -18.33 5.70 34.83
C GLN A 182 -19.57 6.56 35.03
N LYS A 183 -20.28 6.89 33.96
CA LYS A 183 -21.50 7.71 34.03
C LYS A 183 -22.60 7.07 34.85
N GLU A 184 -22.80 5.75 34.70
CA GLU A 184 -23.79 5.02 35.48
C GLU A 184 -23.39 4.93 36.97
N LEU A 185 -22.12 4.69 37.26
CA LEU A 185 -21.61 4.69 38.64
C LEU A 185 -21.75 6.07 39.30
N GLU A 186 -21.45 7.15 38.58
CA GLU A 186 -21.65 8.52 39.07
C GLU A 186 -23.13 8.79 39.38
N ARG A 187 -24.05 8.33 38.52
CA ARG A 187 -25.50 8.41 38.75
C ARG A 187 -25.91 7.65 40.01
N GLN A 188 -25.44 6.42 40.17
CA GLN A 188 -25.73 5.60 41.37
C GLN A 188 -25.18 6.25 42.63
N LEU A 189 -23.97 6.79 42.58
CA LEU A 189 -23.33 7.45 43.72
C LEU A 189 -24.11 8.69 44.14
N ALA A 190 -24.60 9.49 43.19
CA ALA A 190 -25.49 10.61 43.47
C ALA A 190 -26.83 10.16 44.09
N GLU A 191 -27.42 9.09 43.57
CA GLU A 191 -28.67 8.51 44.10
C GLU A 191 -28.50 8.01 45.55
N TRP A 192 -27.41 7.29 45.84
CA TRP A 192 -27.12 6.79 47.18
C TRP A 192 -26.79 7.91 48.17
N LYS A 193 -26.05 8.94 47.74
CA LYS A 193 -25.80 10.14 48.56
C LYS A 193 -27.11 10.83 48.94
N ALA A 194 -27.99 11.07 47.97
CA ALA A 194 -29.29 11.68 48.22
C ALA A 194 -30.16 10.84 49.19
N LYS A 195 -30.15 9.50 49.04
CA LYS A 195 -30.84 8.59 49.98
C LYS A 195 -30.26 8.68 51.39
N SER A 196 -28.93 8.70 51.51
CA SER A 196 -28.25 8.80 52.80
C SER A 196 -28.58 10.11 53.51
N GLU A 197 -28.47 11.24 52.81
CA GLU A 197 -28.79 12.57 53.34
C GLU A 197 -30.26 12.68 53.77
N ALA A 198 -31.19 12.10 53.00
CA ALA A 198 -32.60 12.07 53.34
C ALA A 198 -32.89 11.25 54.62
N ILE A 199 -32.22 10.11 54.78
CA ILE A 199 -32.34 9.26 55.99
C ILE A 199 -31.76 9.99 57.19
N GLU A 200 -30.56 10.57 57.07
CA GLU A 200 -29.89 11.30 58.14
C GLU A 200 -30.73 12.50 58.61
N LYS A 201 -31.32 13.25 57.67
CA LYS A 201 -32.24 14.34 57.99
C LYS A 201 -33.50 13.84 58.71
N ARG A 202 -34.12 12.75 58.22
CA ARG A 202 -35.31 12.18 58.85
C ARG A 202 -35.04 11.67 60.26
N GLU A 203 -33.91 10.99 60.46
CA GLU A 203 -33.52 10.45 61.77
C GLU A 203 -33.14 11.57 62.75
N SER A 204 -32.41 12.59 62.31
CA SER A 204 -32.10 13.76 63.15
C SER A 204 -33.35 14.54 63.57
N GLU A 205 -34.31 14.75 62.66
CA GLU A 205 -35.61 15.35 62.98
C GLU A 205 -36.41 14.49 63.98
N ARG A 206 -36.41 13.15 63.81
CA ARG A 206 -37.06 12.21 64.73
C ARG A 206 -36.42 12.24 66.11
N HIS A 207 -35.09 12.22 66.17
CA HIS A 207 -34.33 12.34 67.42
C HIS A 207 -34.63 13.65 68.14
N ALA A 208 -34.58 14.78 67.43
CA ALA A 208 -34.88 16.10 68.00
C ALA A 208 -36.33 16.20 68.54
N LEU A 209 -37.30 15.62 67.82
CA LEU A 209 -38.69 15.57 68.28
C LEU A 209 -38.84 14.71 69.55
N ASN A 210 -38.18 13.54 69.59
CA ASN A 210 -38.22 12.65 70.74
C ASN A 210 -37.52 13.27 71.97
N GLU A 211 -36.38 13.93 71.79
CA GLU A 211 -35.72 14.69 72.86
C GLU A 211 -36.62 15.80 73.40
N LYS A 212 -37.30 16.54 72.52
CA LYS A 212 -38.24 17.59 72.93
C LYS A 212 -39.41 17.02 73.75
N LYS A 213 -40.03 15.94 73.28
CA LYS A 213 -41.12 15.26 74.01
C LYS A 213 -40.64 14.75 75.38
N HIS A 214 -39.48 14.12 75.42
CA HIS A 214 -38.91 13.62 76.66
C HIS A 214 -38.60 14.76 77.64
N ALA A 215 -38.03 15.87 77.16
CA ALA A 215 -37.78 17.05 77.98
C ALA A 215 -39.08 17.66 78.53
N GLU A 216 -40.15 17.71 77.72
CA GLU A 216 -41.48 18.15 78.15
C GLU A 216 -42.09 17.22 79.22
N GLU A 217 -41.99 15.90 79.05
CA GLU A 217 -42.43 14.89 80.03
C GLU A 217 -41.66 15.00 81.35
N VAL A 218 -40.32 15.10 81.29
CA VAL A 218 -39.47 15.29 82.47
C VAL A 218 -39.81 16.59 83.18
N ALA A 219 -40.04 17.69 82.44
CA ALA A 219 -40.46 18.96 83.02
C ALA A 219 -41.84 18.87 83.69
N TYR A 220 -42.80 18.17 83.07
CA TYR A 220 -44.12 17.92 83.64
C TYR A 220 -44.03 17.11 84.93
N LEU A 221 -43.31 15.97 84.91
CA LEU A 221 -43.11 15.11 86.07
C LEU A 221 -42.39 15.85 87.21
N ASN A 222 -41.38 16.66 86.91
CA ASN A 222 -40.69 17.48 87.91
C ASN A 222 -41.62 18.52 88.55
N ARG A 223 -42.50 19.18 87.77
CA ARG A 223 -43.50 20.10 88.30
C ARG A 223 -44.51 19.38 89.19
N ALA A 224 -45.03 18.24 88.75
CA ALA A 224 -45.96 17.41 89.52
C ALA A 224 -45.31 16.93 90.82
N HIS A 225 -44.09 16.41 90.76
CA HIS A 225 -43.32 15.99 91.94
C HIS A 225 -43.12 17.14 92.93
N LYS A 226 -42.79 18.35 92.43
CA LYS A 226 -42.65 19.54 93.28
C LYS A 226 -43.98 19.95 93.96
N GLN A 227 -45.09 19.89 93.23
CA GLN A 227 -46.42 20.18 93.79
C GLN A 227 -46.84 19.14 94.84
N LEU A 228 -46.68 17.85 94.56
CA LEU A 228 -46.95 16.76 95.51
C LEU A 228 -46.08 16.88 96.76
N LYS A 229 -44.79 17.22 96.60
CA LYS A 229 -43.89 17.46 97.74
C LYS A 229 -44.36 18.64 98.59
N GLN A 230 -44.75 19.76 97.97
CA GLN A 230 -45.31 20.91 98.69
C GLN A 230 -46.64 20.57 99.40
N GLN A 231 -47.51 19.77 98.79
CA GLN A 231 -48.74 19.30 99.42
C GLN A 231 -48.44 18.42 100.63
N LEU A 232 -47.49 17.49 100.52
CA LEU A 232 -47.02 16.66 101.64
C LEU A 232 -46.42 17.50 102.76
N GLU A 233 -45.56 18.46 102.45
CA GLU A 233 -44.99 19.41 103.42
C GLU A 233 -46.09 20.24 104.12
N THR A 234 -47.17 20.60 103.40
CA THR A 234 -48.32 21.31 103.97
C THR A 234 -49.16 20.42 104.88
N PHE A 235 -49.37 19.13 104.54
CA PHE A 235 -50.05 18.16 105.40
C PHE A 235 -49.24 17.78 106.65
N LEU A 236 -47.91 17.76 106.53
CA LEU A 236 -46.98 17.43 107.61
C LEU A 236 -46.59 18.64 108.47
N ALA A 237 -46.95 19.87 108.04
CA ALA A 237 -46.74 21.06 108.84
C ALA A 237 -47.67 21.02 110.07
N PRO A 238 -47.13 21.16 111.30
CA PRO A 238 -47.95 21.12 112.51
C PRO A 238 -48.93 22.30 112.50
N GLY A 239 -50.20 22.02 112.78
CA GLY A 239 -51.24 23.06 112.91
C GLY A 239 -50.80 24.12 113.91
N LYS A 240 -50.74 25.38 113.47
CA LYS A 240 -50.42 26.53 114.32
C LYS A 240 -51.39 26.55 115.51
N LYS A 241 -50.86 26.27 116.70
CA LYS A 241 -51.44 26.60 118.00
C LYS A 241 -50.54 27.62 118.68
#